data_AF-A0A8T9Q559-F1
#
_entry.id   AF-A0A8T9Q559-F1
#
_cell.length_a   1.000
_cell.length_b   1.000
_cell.length_c   1.000
_cell.angle_alpha   90.00
_cell.angle_beta   90.00
_cell.angle_gamma   90.00
#
_symmetry.space_group_name_H-M   'P 1'
#
loop_
_entity.id
_entity.type
_entity.pdbx_description
1 polymer ?
#
loop_
_entity_poly.entity_id
_entity_poly.type
_entity_poly.pdbx_seq_one_letter_code
_entity_poly.pdbx_strand_id
1 'polypeptide(L)'
;MKASCTFALAAAVAQPALAQSTRKTLKTANKFFDQENYRASIPFYEQVLAKEPNNALALFRAGIAYMSFDKEKASDYIYKAQRLKPKVSKDVEYWLGRVDHLNYNFDEAIAHFQAYNTTLGKKDTRKAALAQLIQHSKNAKIQFNSPKDIFVKNLGPTINTAFSEHSPVISNDDKLLLFTSRGENVTGATGSTANPKNKSVAADGEYYEDIFEAKRIDDENWEKPRSLSGALNGKGHDASIQVFDNDTKMLMYRQDENGDIFYSEKGGTDWTEPKKLNNNINSKAFESDAYITPDGLTIYFSTSKFSEQNTLDIYYATRQAGGDWGTPKSLGNVINTPFDDDSPYLSKDGKTLYFSSRGHNTMGGYDIFKSEYDSVGRTWGRPRTWATP
;
A
#
# COMPACT_ATOMS: atom_id res chain seq x y z
N MET A 1 -51.57 50.58 32.64
CA MET A 1 -50.26 50.98 32.06
C MET A 1 -49.16 50.13 32.69
N LYS A 2 -48.36 49.47 31.84
CA LYS A 2 -47.05 48.83 32.09
C LYS A 2 -46.97 47.60 33.03
N ALA A 3 -46.90 46.43 32.39
CA ALA A 3 -46.21 45.22 32.84
C ALA A 3 -45.85 44.44 31.56
N SER A 4 -44.74 43.72 31.40
CA SER A 4 -43.40 43.74 31.97
C SER A 4 -42.54 42.97 30.96
N CYS A 5 -41.26 43.34 30.86
CA CYS A 5 -40.27 42.66 30.02
C CYS A 5 -40.05 41.20 30.43
N THR A 6 -40.06 40.26 29.48
CA THR A 6 -39.16 39.08 29.51
C THR A 6 -39.20 38.32 28.17
N PHE A 7 -38.24 38.61 27.28
CA PHE A 7 -37.85 37.71 26.18
C PHE A 7 -36.41 38.03 25.77
N ALA A 8 -35.45 37.61 26.59
CA ALA A 8 -34.03 37.56 26.20
C ALA A 8 -33.24 36.72 27.21
N LEU A 9 -33.32 35.38 27.15
CA LEU A 9 -32.27 34.49 27.69
C LEU A 9 -32.48 33.02 27.28
N ALA A 10 -32.33 32.68 26.00
CA ALA A 10 -32.26 31.26 25.58
C ALA A 10 -31.14 30.98 24.54
N ALA A 11 -30.50 32.00 23.98
CA ALA A 11 -29.47 31.81 22.94
C ALA A 11 -28.06 31.50 23.47
N ALA A 12 -27.77 31.79 24.74
CA ALA A 12 -26.40 31.74 25.29
C ALA A 12 -25.98 30.37 25.87
N VAL A 13 -26.91 29.44 26.11
CA VAL A 13 -26.59 28.12 26.71
C VAL A 13 -26.37 27.04 25.65
N ALA A 14 -26.97 27.19 24.47
CA ALA A 14 -26.80 26.24 23.36
C ALA A 14 -25.41 26.33 22.70
N GLN A 15 -24.89 27.54 22.48
CA GLN A 15 -23.59 27.74 21.82
C GLN A 15 -22.38 27.13 22.58
N PRO A 16 -22.26 27.28 23.91
CA PRO A 16 -21.17 26.65 24.67
C PRO A 16 -21.25 25.12 24.67
N ALA A 17 -22.44 24.55 24.76
CA ALA A 17 -22.65 23.09 24.76
C ALA A 17 -22.34 22.47 23.38
N LEU A 18 -22.78 23.12 22.30
CA LEU A 18 -22.42 22.74 20.93
C LEU A 18 -20.90 22.83 20.69
N ALA A 19 -20.26 23.93 21.12
CA ALA A 19 -18.81 24.10 21.00
C ALA A 19 -18.03 23.06 21.84
N GLN A 20 -18.52 22.69 23.02
CA GLN A 20 -17.92 21.65 23.85
C GLN A 20 -18.04 20.26 23.21
N SER A 21 -19.17 19.97 22.55
CA SER A 21 -19.37 18.74 21.78
C SER A 21 -18.41 18.65 20.60
N THR A 22 -18.29 19.70 19.78
CA THR A 22 -17.40 19.70 18.60
C THR A 22 -15.93 19.58 18.99
N ARG A 23 -15.49 20.24 20.08
CA ARG A 23 -14.13 20.11 20.60
C ARG A 23 -13.79 18.67 21.01
N LYS A 24 -14.74 17.96 21.62
CA LYS A 24 -14.56 16.54 21.98
C LYS A 24 -14.43 15.67 20.72
N THR A 25 -15.29 15.87 19.72
CA THR A 25 -15.22 15.14 18.44
C THR A 25 -13.90 15.40 17.71
N LEU A 26 -13.45 16.65 17.64
CA LEU A 26 -12.17 17.00 17.03
C LEU A 26 -10.98 16.34 17.76
N LYS A 27 -11.02 16.28 19.10
CA LYS A 27 -9.98 15.57 19.87
C LYS A 27 -9.93 14.08 19.52
N THR A 28 -11.08 13.44 19.32
CA THR A 28 -11.15 12.04 18.86
C THR A 28 -10.60 11.88 17.45
N ALA A 29 -10.99 12.75 16.52
CA ALA A 29 -10.47 12.74 15.14
C ALA A 29 -8.94 12.87 15.12
N ASN A 30 -8.42 13.84 15.87
CA ASN A 30 -6.97 14.07 16.01
C ASN A 30 -6.27 12.87 16.60
N LYS A 31 -6.86 12.19 17.59
CA LYS A 31 -6.26 10.98 18.18
C LYS A 31 -6.08 9.88 17.11
N PHE A 32 -7.10 9.60 16.31
CA PHE A 32 -6.97 8.61 15.23
C PHE A 32 -5.96 9.04 14.17
N PHE A 33 -6.00 10.32 13.79
CA PHE A 33 -5.05 10.89 12.84
C PHE A 33 -3.60 10.80 13.32
N ASP A 34 -3.34 11.14 14.58
CA ASP A 34 -2.00 11.10 15.17
C ASP A 34 -1.52 9.63 15.40
N GLN A 35 -2.43 8.66 15.30
CA GLN A 35 -2.15 7.21 15.25
C GLN A 35 -2.03 6.69 13.80
N GLU A 36 -2.04 7.59 12.81
CA GLU A 36 -2.04 7.27 11.37
C GLU A 36 -3.24 6.45 10.89
N ASN A 37 -4.26 6.30 11.75
CA ASN A 37 -5.52 5.67 11.41
C ASN A 37 -6.43 6.66 10.69
N TYR A 38 -6.04 7.00 9.46
CA TYR A 38 -6.71 8.01 8.64
C TYR A 38 -8.17 7.62 8.37
N ARG A 39 -8.43 6.35 8.05
CA ARG A 39 -9.78 5.82 7.79
C ARG A 39 -10.72 6.06 8.98
N ALA A 40 -10.30 5.72 10.20
CA ALA A 40 -11.13 5.97 11.39
C ALA A 40 -11.23 7.45 11.77
N SER A 41 -10.26 8.29 11.38
CA SER A 41 -10.29 9.73 11.67
C SER A 41 -11.34 10.50 10.85
N ILE A 42 -11.54 10.09 9.59
CA ILE A 42 -12.44 10.74 8.63
C ILE A 42 -13.86 11.00 9.17
N PRO A 43 -14.62 10.00 9.66
CA PRO A 43 -16.00 10.24 10.09
C PRO A 43 -16.11 11.24 11.25
N PHE A 44 -15.08 11.37 12.10
CA PHE A 44 -15.07 12.38 13.16
C PHE A 44 -14.75 13.77 12.62
N TYR A 45 -13.85 13.89 11.63
CA TYR A 45 -13.64 15.18 10.97
C TYR A 45 -14.89 15.64 10.22
N GLU A 46 -15.58 14.75 9.51
CA GLU A 46 -16.84 15.08 8.82
C GLU A 46 -17.90 15.59 9.80
N GLN A 47 -18.03 14.98 10.99
CA GLN A 47 -18.92 15.47 12.04
C GLN A 47 -18.53 16.87 12.55
N VAL A 48 -17.24 17.19 12.62
CA VAL A 48 -16.77 18.54 12.97
C VAL A 48 -17.12 19.52 11.86
N LEU A 49 -16.83 19.18 10.60
CA LEU A 49 -17.04 20.04 9.44
C LEU A 49 -18.51 20.28 9.12
N ALA A 50 -19.39 19.33 9.44
CA ALA A 50 -20.85 19.52 9.35
C ALA A 50 -21.36 20.65 10.28
N LYS A 51 -20.68 20.89 11.41
CA LYS A 51 -21.03 21.96 12.37
C LYS A 51 -20.18 23.22 12.18
N GLU A 52 -18.92 23.04 11.82
CA GLU A 52 -17.91 24.09 11.66
C GLU A 52 -17.24 23.97 10.29
N PRO A 53 -17.94 24.30 9.18
CA PRO A 53 -17.46 24.04 7.81
C PRO A 53 -16.21 24.82 7.40
N ASN A 54 -15.81 25.81 8.20
CA ASN A 54 -14.62 26.64 8.01
C ASN A 54 -13.55 26.43 9.10
N ASN A 55 -13.63 25.32 9.84
CA ASN A 55 -12.56 24.95 10.77
C ASN A 55 -11.32 24.53 9.97
N ALA A 56 -10.37 25.47 9.79
CA ALA A 56 -9.21 25.27 8.94
C ALA A 56 -8.34 24.07 9.35
N LEU A 57 -8.19 23.80 10.66
CA LEU A 57 -7.41 22.66 11.13
C LEU A 57 -8.11 21.33 10.83
N ALA A 58 -9.42 21.26 11.04
CA ALA A 58 -10.21 20.07 10.70
C ALA A 58 -10.18 19.80 9.19
N LEU A 59 -10.36 20.84 8.36
CA LEU A 59 -10.23 20.72 6.90
C LEU A 59 -8.84 20.21 6.50
N PHE A 60 -7.77 20.79 7.04
CA PHE A 60 -6.41 20.41 6.69
C PHE A 60 -6.11 18.94 7.03
N ARG A 61 -6.44 18.50 8.25
CA ARG A 61 -6.20 17.11 8.68
C ARG A 61 -7.14 16.12 7.99
N ALA A 62 -8.40 16.49 7.76
CA ALA A 62 -9.33 15.68 6.98
C ALA A 62 -8.84 15.51 5.54
N GLY A 63 -8.35 16.58 4.91
CA GLY A 63 -7.80 16.53 3.56
C GLY A 63 -6.61 15.58 3.45
N ILE A 64 -5.68 15.61 4.43
CA ILE A 64 -4.59 14.63 4.49
C ILE A 64 -5.13 13.20 4.66
N ALA A 65 -6.11 13.01 5.55
CA ALA A 65 -6.71 11.70 5.77
C ALA A 65 -7.41 11.15 4.53
N TYR A 66 -7.99 12.01 3.69
CA TYR A 66 -8.67 11.64 2.44
C TYR A 66 -7.73 11.27 1.29
N MET A 67 -6.43 11.56 1.37
CA MET A 67 -5.52 11.38 0.21
C MET A 67 -5.52 9.97 -0.38
N SER A 68 -5.74 8.93 0.43
CA SER A 68 -5.78 7.53 -0.01
C SER A 68 -7.19 7.02 -0.36
N PHE A 69 -8.23 7.83 -0.20
CA PHE A 69 -9.64 7.40 -0.33
C PHE A 69 -10.44 8.25 -1.30
N ASP A 70 -10.12 9.54 -1.42
CA ASP A 70 -10.79 10.51 -2.27
C ASP A 70 -9.83 11.69 -2.52
N LYS A 71 -9.05 11.59 -3.60
CA LYS A 71 -7.96 12.54 -3.90
C LYS A 71 -8.47 13.93 -4.28
N GLU A 72 -9.65 14.01 -4.90
CA GLU A 72 -10.31 15.26 -5.25
C GLU A 72 -10.79 15.98 -3.99
N LYS A 73 -11.49 15.27 -3.10
CA LYS A 73 -11.93 15.83 -1.80
C LYS A 73 -10.74 16.22 -0.93
N ALA A 74 -9.66 15.44 -0.95
CA ALA A 74 -8.41 15.79 -0.28
C ALA A 74 -7.88 17.15 -0.76
N SER A 75 -7.83 17.36 -2.08
CA SER A 75 -7.39 18.61 -2.69
C SER A 75 -8.27 19.78 -2.25
N ASP A 76 -9.59 19.65 -2.40
CA ASP A 76 -10.56 20.67 -2.00
C ASP A 76 -10.38 21.11 -0.54
N TYR A 77 -10.19 20.15 0.35
CA TYR A 77 -10.08 20.40 1.78
C TYR A 77 -8.76 21.09 2.15
N ILE A 78 -7.63 20.64 1.61
CA ILE A 78 -6.32 21.23 1.89
C ILE A 78 -6.25 22.66 1.34
N TYR A 79 -6.71 22.89 0.11
CA TYR A 79 -6.77 24.22 -0.49
C TYR A 79 -7.75 25.15 0.25
N LYS A 80 -8.93 24.65 0.67
CA LYS A 80 -9.85 25.45 1.50
C LYS A 80 -9.22 25.82 2.84
N ALA A 81 -8.51 24.90 3.49
CA ALA A 81 -7.80 25.19 4.73
C ALA A 81 -6.72 26.27 4.56
N GLN A 82 -5.92 26.19 3.48
CA GLN A 82 -4.90 27.18 3.13
C GLN A 82 -5.53 28.57 2.91
N ARG A 83 -6.64 28.66 2.14
CA ARG A 83 -7.35 29.94 1.92
C ARG A 83 -7.87 30.57 3.21
N LEU A 84 -8.44 29.77 4.11
CA LEU A 84 -8.98 30.23 5.40
C LEU A 84 -7.87 30.65 6.37
N LYS A 85 -6.75 29.91 6.38
CA LYS A 85 -5.62 30.16 7.24
C LYS A 85 -4.33 29.77 6.51
N PRO A 86 -3.63 30.71 5.85
CA PRO A 86 -2.43 30.41 5.06
C PRO A 86 -1.30 29.71 5.84
N LYS A 87 -1.25 29.91 7.16
CA LYS A 87 -0.33 29.24 8.09
C LYS A 87 -1.05 28.22 8.97
N VAL A 88 -1.96 27.42 8.39
CA VAL A 88 -2.68 26.36 9.11
C VAL A 88 -1.73 25.29 9.65
N SER A 89 -0.69 24.99 8.88
CA SER A 89 0.44 24.13 9.26
C SER A 89 1.74 24.72 8.72
N LYS A 90 2.86 24.38 9.36
CA LYS A 90 4.20 24.68 8.82
C LYS A 90 4.49 23.90 7.54
N ASP A 91 3.80 22.76 7.36
CA ASP A 91 4.00 21.84 6.24
C ASP A 91 2.88 21.95 5.19
N VAL A 92 2.10 23.04 5.19
CA VAL A 92 0.98 23.20 4.26
C VAL A 92 1.41 23.10 2.80
N GLU A 93 2.53 23.70 2.43
CA GLU A 93 3.11 23.64 1.08
C GLU A 93 3.56 22.21 0.72
N TYR A 94 4.08 21.45 1.68
CA TYR A 94 4.40 20.04 1.45
C TYR A 94 3.15 19.23 1.10
N TRP A 95 2.07 19.39 1.87
CA TRP A 95 0.83 18.64 1.64
C TRP A 95 0.08 19.08 0.39
N LEU A 96 0.13 20.38 0.04
CA LEU A 96 -0.35 20.86 -1.27
C LEU A 96 0.42 20.19 -2.41
N GLY A 97 1.75 20.16 -2.33
CA GLY A 97 2.54 19.48 -3.34
C GLY A 97 2.22 17.99 -3.48
N ARG A 98 1.97 17.31 -2.35
CA ARG A 98 1.57 15.90 -2.35
C ARG A 98 0.20 15.68 -2.98
N VAL A 99 -0.80 16.50 -2.65
CA VAL A 99 -2.16 16.32 -3.17
C VAL A 99 -2.28 16.71 -4.64
N ASP A 100 -1.53 17.73 -5.07
CA ASP A 100 -1.46 18.10 -6.49
C ASP A 100 -0.80 17.02 -7.33
N HIS A 101 0.27 16.39 -6.82
CA HIS A 101 0.89 15.24 -7.47
C HIS A 101 -0.12 14.10 -7.67
N LEU A 102 -0.91 13.76 -6.65
CA LEU A 102 -1.94 12.71 -6.72
C LEU A 102 -3.07 13.04 -7.71
N ASN A 103 -3.39 14.32 -7.87
CA ASN A 103 -4.41 14.82 -8.79
C ASN A 103 -3.84 15.16 -10.18
N TYR A 104 -2.61 14.71 -10.49
CA TYR A 104 -1.94 14.93 -11.77
C TYR A 104 -1.62 16.40 -12.11
N ASN A 105 -1.69 17.29 -11.12
CA ASN A 105 -1.29 18.70 -11.20
C ASN A 105 0.22 18.82 -10.95
N PHE A 106 1.03 18.23 -11.83
CA PHE A 106 2.45 18.03 -11.54
C PHE A 106 3.28 19.32 -11.47
N ASP A 107 2.90 20.36 -12.21
CA ASP A 107 3.63 21.64 -12.19
C ASP A 107 3.37 22.40 -10.89
N GLU A 108 2.12 22.42 -10.43
CA GLU A 108 1.71 22.93 -9.12
C GLU A 108 2.41 22.16 -8.00
N ALA A 109 2.46 20.82 -8.11
CA ALA A 109 3.15 19.98 -7.15
C ALA A 109 4.63 20.38 -6.99
N ILE A 110 5.33 20.56 -8.12
CA ILE A 110 6.73 20.98 -8.13
C ILE A 110 6.88 22.37 -7.50
N ALA A 111 6.00 23.32 -7.83
CA ALA A 111 6.05 24.67 -7.28
C ALA A 111 5.87 24.67 -5.75
N HIS A 112 4.89 23.92 -5.24
CA HIS A 112 4.64 23.76 -3.81
C HIS A 112 5.81 23.09 -3.07
N PHE A 113 6.39 22.03 -3.63
CA PHE A 113 7.58 21.41 -3.05
C PHE A 113 8.78 22.37 -3.04
N GLN A 114 8.98 23.16 -4.09
CA GLN A 114 10.03 24.19 -4.12
C GLN A 114 9.79 25.27 -3.07
N ALA A 115 8.55 25.75 -2.92
CA ALA A 115 8.17 26.70 -1.89
C ALA A 115 8.47 26.16 -0.49
N TYR A 116 8.06 24.92 -0.20
CA TYR A 116 8.37 24.25 1.07
C TYR A 116 9.87 24.15 1.30
N ASN A 117 10.66 23.81 0.28
CA ASN A 117 12.12 23.69 0.37
C ASN A 117 12.81 24.97 0.85
N THR A 118 12.27 26.15 0.49
CA THR A 118 12.81 27.45 0.92
C THR A 118 12.65 27.69 2.42
N THR A 119 11.68 27.03 3.05
CA THR A 119 11.43 27.12 4.49
C THR A 119 12.38 26.23 5.32
N LEU A 120 13.04 25.27 4.67
CA LEU A 120 13.93 24.30 5.30
C LEU A 120 15.36 24.83 5.45
N GLY A 121 15.97 24.57 6.61
CA GLY A 121 17.38 24.88 6.85
C GLY A 121 18.32 24.12 5.92
N LYS A 122 19.53 24.64 5.66
CA LYS A 122 20.49 24.07 4.68
C LYS A 122 20.83 22.59 4.91
N LYS A 123 20.89 22.15 6.17
CA LYS A 123 21.24 20.77 6.57
C LYS A 123 20.01 19.94 6.96
N ASP A 124 18.81 20.41 6.62
CA ASP A 124 17.58 19.68 6.93
C ASP A 124 17.49 18.40 6.10
N THR A 125 17.35 17.26 6.76
CA THR A 125 17.34 15.93 6.13
C THR A 125 16.15 15.74 5.19
N ARG A 126 15.06 16.50 5.38
CA ARG A 126 13.88 16.44 4.50
C ARG A 126 14.16 16.94 3.09
N LYS A 127 15.21 17.73 2.87
CA LYS A 127 15.56 18.24 1.54
C LYS A 127 15.83 17.12 0.52
N ALA A 128 16.40 16.00 0.96
CA ALA A 128 16.66 14.86 0.10
C ALA A 128 15.36 14.20 -0.38
N ALA A 129 14.45 13.90 0.55
CA ALA A 129 13.12 13.36 0.23
C ALA A 129 12.31 14.33 -0.66
N LEU A 130 12.41 15.64 -0.41
CA LEU A 130 11.72 16.64 -1.22
C LEU A 130 12.27 16.75 -2.65
N ALA A 131 13.59 16.60 -2.82
CA ALA A 131 14.19 16.53 -4.15
C ALA A 131 13.70 15.30 -4.93
N GLN A 132 13.49 14.17 -4.24
CA GLN A 132 12.88 12.98 -4.84
C GLN A 132 11.43 13.23 -5.24
N LEU A 133 10.60 13.81 -4.38
CA LEU A 133 9.21 14.17 -4.73
C LEU A 133 9.13 15.09 -5.95
N ILE A 134 10.03 16.07 -6.06
CA ILE A 134 10.14 16.92 -7.26
C ILE A 134 10.52 16.09 -8.49
N GLN A 135 11.46 15.15 -8.36
CA GLN A 135 11.86 14.29 -9.46
C GLN A 135 10.74 13.33 -9.88
N HIS A 136 9.99 12.79 -8.92
CA HIS A 136 8.80 11.97 -9.15
C HIS A 136 7.75 12.75 -9.94
N SER A 137 7.40 13.98 -9.55
CA SER A 137 6.48 14.83 -10.33
C SER A 137 6.98 15.11 -11.75
N LYS A 138 8.29 15.30 -11.96
CA LYS A 138 8.87 15.46 -13.30
C LYS A 138 8.76 14.19 -14.14
N ASN A 139 9.07 13.03 -13.54
CA ASN A 139 8.95 11.73 -14.18
C ASN A 139 7.48 11.45 -14.54
N ALA A 140 6.56 11.73 -13.63
CA ALA A 140 5.12 11.58 -13.79
C ALA A 140 4.61 12.42 -14.96
N LYS A 141 5.03 13.68 -15.07
CA LYS A 141 4.69 14.57 -16.19
C LYS A 141 5.11 14.00 -17.56
N ILE A 142 6.28 13.36 -17.64
CA ILE A 142 6.75 12.74 -18.90
C ILE A 142 5.90 11.50 -19.22
N GLN A 143 5.69 10.64 -18.23
CA GLN A 143 5.02 9.35 -18.42
C GLN A 143 3.52 9.49 -18.67
N PHE A 144 2.85 10.40 -17.96
CA PHE A 144 1.44 10.70 -18.15
C PHE A 144 1.12 11.17 -19.58
N ASN A 145 2.07 11.90 -20.21
CA ASN A 145 1.96 12.33 -21.61
C ASN A 145 2.43 11.28 -22.62
N SER A 146 2.81 10.08 -22.18
CA SER A 146 3.27 8.97 -23.02
C SER A 146 2.57 7.67 -22.61
N PRO A 147 1.22 7.61 -22.69
CA PRO A 147 0.46 6.48 -22.17
C PRO A 147 0.86 5.18 -22.86
N LYS A 148 0.94 4.11 -22.08
CA LYS A 148 1.14 2.76 -22.57
C LYS A 148 -0.22 2.18 -22.98
N ASP A 149 -0.22 1.34 -24.01
CA ASP A 149 -1.41 0.61 -24.44
C ASP A 149 -1.70 -0.53 -23.45
N ILE A 150 -2.36 -0.19 -22.34
CA ILE A 150 -2.70 -1.09 -21.25
C ILE A 150 -4.19 -1.01 -21.00
N PHE A 151 -4.83 -2.17 -20.94
CA PHE A 151 -6.23 -2.30 -20.58
C PHE A 151 -6.35 -2.70 -19.10
N VAL A 152 -6.87 -1.80 -18.28
CA VAL A 152 -7.17 -2.07 -16.86
C VAL A 152 -8.66 -2.33 -16.72
N LYS A 153 -9.02 -3.50 -16.17
CA LYS A 153 -10.40 -3.89 -15.90
C LYS A 153 -10.59 -4.10 -14.39
N ASN A 154 -11.54 -3.39 -13.81
CA ASN A 154 -12.04 -3.69 -12.47
C ASN A 154 -12.81 -5.02 -12.53
N LEU A 155 -12.51 -5.96 -11.63
CA LEU A 155 -13.07 -7.32 -11.59
C LEU A 155 -14.47 -7.38 -10.94
N GLY A 156 -15.08 -6.22 -10.70
CA GLY A 156 -16.40 -6.07 -10.12
C GLY A 156 -16.39 -6.07 -8.59
N PRO A 157 -17.50 -5.68 -7.95
CA PRO A 157 -17.61 -5.49 -6.50
C PRO A 157 -17.49 -6.79 -5.70
N THR A 158 -17.52 -7.95 -6.37
CA THR A 158 -17.28 -9.26 -5.77
C THR A 158 -15.79 -9.44 -5.38
N ILE A 159 -14.88 -8.86 -6.17
CA ILE A 159 -13.43 -8.94 -5.94
C ILE A 159 -12.87 -7.59 -5.48
N ASN A 160 -13.15 -6.51 -6.21
CA ASN A 160 -12.69 -5.16 -5.87
C ASN A 160 -13.72 -4.47 -4.98
N THR A 161 -13.56 -4.59 -3.66
CA THR A 161 -14.51 -4.06 -2.69
C THR A 161 -14.12 -2.64 -2.25
N ALA A 162 -14.73 -2.13 -1.18
CA ALA A 162 -14.32 -0.87 -0.54
C ALA A 162 -13.09 -1.03 0.39
N PHE A 163 -12.61 -2.26 0.53
CA PHE A 163 -11.42 -2.63 1.30
C PHE A 163 -10.21 -2.80 0.39
N SER A 164 -9.06 -3.15 0.99
CA SER A 164 -7.82 -3.34 0.27
C SER A 164 -7.75 -4.79 -0.24
N GLU A 165 -7.72 -4.99 -1.56
CA GLU A 165 -7.40 -6.26 -2.20
C GLU A 165 -6.13 -6.13 -3.04
N HIS A 166 -5.17 -7.05 -2.85
CA HIS A 166 -3.87 -7.00 -3.51
C HIS A 166 -3.25 -8.40 -3.68
N SER A 167 -2.02 -8.43 -4.20
CA SER A 167 -1.24 -9.65 -4.46
C SER A 167 -2.03 -10.75 -5.19
N PRO A 168 -2.67 -10.44 -6.33
CA PRO A 168 -3.47 -11.41 -7.07
C PRO A 168 -2.57 -12.48 -7.71
N VAL A 169 -3.02 -13.73 -7.61
CA VAL A 169 -2.36 -14.90 -8.16
C VAL A 169 -3.41 -15.73 -8.90
N ILE A 170 -3.19 -15.96 -10.20
CA ILE A 170 -4.11 -16.71 -11.05
C ILE A 170 -3.58 -18.11 -11.35
N SER A 171 -4.45 -19.12 -11.37
CA SER A 171 -4.08 -20.47 -11.80
C SER A 171 -3.72 -20.50 -13.29
N ASN A 172 -2.96 -21.52 -13.71
CA ASN A 172 -2.53 -21.66 -15.10
C ASN A 172 -3.68 -21.84 -16.10
N ASP A 173 -4.86 -22.28 -15.64
CA ASP A 173 -6.07 -22.42 -16.44
C ASP A 173 -7.04 -21.23 -16.33
N ASP A 174 -6.62 -20.15 -15.66
CA ASP A 174 -7.38 -18.92 -15.42
C ASP A 174 -8.70 -19.09 -14.65
N LYS A 175 -8.95 -20.26 -14.04
CA LYS A 175 -10.20 -20.56 -13.33
C LYS A 175 -10.18 -20.23 -11.85
N LEU A 176 -9.01 -20.01 -11.27
CA LEU A 176 -8.85 -19.73 -9.85
C LEU A 176 -8.09 -18.41 -9.67
N LEU A 177 -8.65 -17.52 -8.86
CA LEU A 177 -7.99 -16.33 -8.37
C LEU A 177 -7.76 -16.48 -6.87
N LEU A 178 -6.50 -16.47 -6.48
CA LEU A 178 -6.07 -16.25 -5.11
C LEU A 178 -5.68 -14.79 -4.97
N PHE A 179 -6.00 -14.17 -3.84
CA PHE A 179 -5.65 -12.79 -3.57
C PHE A 179 -5.63 -12.53 -2.08
N THR A 180 -4.93 -11.48 -1.67
CA THR A 180 -4.92 -11.01 -0.30
C THR A 180 -5.98 -9.93 -0.12
N SER A 181 -6.74 -9.98 0.98
CA SER A 181 -7.73 -8.96 1.30
C SER A 181 -7.67 -8.55 2.77
N ARG A 182 -7.94 -7.26 3.01
CA ARG A 182 -8.09 -6.64 4.33
C ARG A 182 -9.56 -6.23 4.57
N GLY A 183 -10.48 -7.16 4.31
CA GLY A 183 -11.93 -6.95 4.42
C GLY A 183 -12.56 -7.50 5.70
N GLU A 184 -13.87 -7.27 5.86
CA GLU A 184 -14.64 -7.70 7.05
C GLU A 184 -14.70 -9.23 7.24
N ASN A 185 -14.46 -10.00 6.18
CA ASN A 185 -14.60 -11.46 6.18
C ASN A 185 -13.28 -12.19 6.53
N VAL A 186 -12.27 -11.47 7.03
CA VAL A 186 -11.03 -12.08 7.51
C VAL A 186 -11.33 -13.05 8.66
N THR A 187 -10.75 -14.24 8.58
CA THR A 187 -10.88 -15.31 9.57
C THR A 187 -9.60 -15.48 10.39
N GLY A 188 -8.46 -15.01 9.89
CA GLY A 188 -7.20 -14.90 10.61
C GLY A 188 -7.24 -13.85 11.73
N ALA A 189 -6.15 -13.78 12.50
CA ALA A 189 -5.91 -12.79 13.56
C ALA A 189 -6.91 -12.72 14.73
N THR A 190 -7.82 -13.69 14.90
CA THR A 190 -8.86 -13.73 15.97
C THR A 190 -8.34 -13.81 17.42
N GLY A 191 -7.03 -13.74 17.63
CA GLY A 191 -6.35 -13.74 18.94
C GLY A 191 -5.32 -12.63 19.16
N SER A 192 -5.14 -11.68 18.23
CA SER A 192 -4.16 -10.59 18.37
C SER A 192 -4.68 -9.47 19.29
N THR A 193 -3.78 -8.86 20.06
CA THR A 193 -4.01 -7.88 21.13
C THR A 193 -4.56 -6.52 20.69
N ALA A 194 -5.04 -6.39 19.46
CA ALA A 194 -5.56 -5.14 18.92
C ALA A 194 -7.07 -5.03 19.17
N ASN A 195 -7.41 -4.22 20.18
CA ASN A 195 -8.77 -3.77 20.53
C ASN A 195 -9.74 -4.86 21.05
N PRO A 196 -10.05 -4.89 22.36
CA PRO A 196 -10.96 -5.87 22.98
C PRO A 196 -12.39 -5.91 22.42
N LYS A 197 -12.75 -4.97 21.54
CA LYS A 197 -14.07 -4.85 20.92
C LYS A 197 -14.12 -5.31 19.46
N ASN A 198 -12.97 -5.48 18.78
CA ASN A 198 -12.93 -5.91 17.38
C ASN A 198 -11.57 -6.56 17.06
N LYS A 199 -11.46 -7.87 17.29
CA LYS A 199 -10.18 -8.63 17.30
C LYS A 199 -9.48 -8.73 15.94
N SER A 200 -10.10 -8.26 14.86
CA SER A 200 -9.61 -8.44 13.49
C SER A 200 -9.01 -7.18 12.87
N VAL A 201 -8.84 -6.09 13.63
CA VAL A 201 -8.34 -4.80 13.12
C VAL A 201 -6.88 -4.58 13.56
N ALA A 202 -6.01 -4.29 12.61
CA ALA A 202 -4.60 -3.99 12.81
C ALA A 202 -4.37 -2.57 13.37
N ALA A 203 -3.11 -2.23 13.66
CA ALA A 203 -2.76 -0.96 14.32
C ALA A 203 -3.09 0.27 13.46
N ASP A 204 -3.04 0.13 12.14
CA ASP A 204 -3.38 1.16 11.14
C ASP A 204 -4.90 1.39 10.99
N GLY A 205 -5.73 0.54 11.61
CA GLY A 205 -7.18 0.63 11.54
C GLY A 205 -7.84 -0.16 10.41
N GLU A 206 -7.07 -0.87 9.59
CA GLU A 206 -7.61 -1.80 8.60
C GLU A 206 -7.69 -3.22 9.19
N TYR A 207 -8.39 -4.13 8.52
CA TYR A 207 -8.38 -5.53 8.93
C TYR A 207 -6.99 -6.15 8.69
N TYR A 208 -6.68 -7.26 9.38
CA TYR A 208 -5.51 -8.07 9.04
C TYR A 208 -5.61 -8.62 7.61
N GLU A 209 -4.47 -9.03 7.06
CA GLU A 209 -4.39 -9.60 5.71
C GLU A 209 -4.65 -11.09 5.80
N ASP A 210 -5.62 -11.57 5.02
CA ASP A 210 -5.88 -12.99 4.80
C ASP A 210 -5.83 -13.30 3.31
N ILE A 211 -5.51 -14.55 2.98
CA ILE A 211 -5.60 -15.11 1.64
C ILE A 211 -7.02 -15.62 1.38
N PHE A 212 -7.58 -15.16 0.27
CA PHE A 212 -8.88 -15.55 -0.25
C PHE A 212 -8.74 -16.29 -1.58
N GLU A 213 -9.75 -17.11 -1.89
CA GLU A 213 -9.88 -17.81 -3.16
C GLU A 213 -11.26 -17.51 -3.78
N ALA A 214 -11.27 -17.22 -5.07
CA ALA A 214 -12.47 -17.09 -5.90
C ALA A 214 -12.34 -17.90 -7.18
N LYS A 215 -13.42 -18.58 -7.59
CA LYS A 215 -13.47 -19.31 -8.85
C LYS A 215 -14.08 -18.44 -9.94
N ARG A 216 -13.54 -18.53 -11.14
CA ARG A 216 -14.09 -17.86 -12.31
C ARG A 216 -15.38 -18.55 -12.74
N ILE A 217 -16.44 -17.77 -12.95
CA ILE A 217 -17.71 -18.23 -13.51
C ILE A 217 -17.65 -18.11 -15.04
N ASP A 218 -17.25 -16.93 -15.52
CA ASP A 218 -17.11 -16.57 -16.94
C ASP A 218 -16.07 -15.44 -17.10
N ASP A 219 -16.01 -14.80 -18.27
CA ASP A 219 -15.03 -13.74 -18.56
C ASP A 219 -15.20 -12.44 -17.75
N GLU A 220 -16.34 -12.27 -17.09
CA GLU A 220 -16.71 -11.08 -16.34
C GLU A 220 -16.95 -11.35 -14.87
N ASN A 221 -17.32 -12.57 -14.50
CA ASN A 221 -17.84 -12.89 -13.18
C ASN A 221 -16.98 -13.90 -12.41
N TRP A 222 -16.91 -13.67 -11.11
CA TRP A 222 -16.26 -14.55 -10.13
C TRP A 222 -17.28 -14.99 -9.08
N GLU A 223 -17.13 -16.21 -8.58
CA GLU A 223 -17.84 -16.68 -7.40
C GLU A 223 -17.47 -15.81 -6.19
N LYS A 224 -18.35 -15.80 -5.17
CA LYS A 224 -18.08 -15.11 -3.91
C LYS A 224 -16.78 -15.68 -3.31
N PRO A 225 -15.77 -14.84 -3.01
CA PRO A 225 -14.53 -15.30 -2.42
C PRO A 225 -14.76 -16.02 -1.10
N ARG A 226 -14.03 -17.11 -0.88
CA ARG A 226 -13.92 -17.76 0.43
C ARG A 226 -12.57 -17.44 1.03
N SER A 227 -12.53 -17.19 2.34
CA SER A 227 -11.26 -17.19 3.08
C SER A 227 -10.72 -18.62 3.12
N LEU A 228 -9.39 -18.76 3.01
CA LEU A 228 -8.72 -20.05 3.17
C LEU A 228 -8.63 -20.44 4.67
N SER A 229 -8.38 -21.71 4.96
CA SER A 229 -8.38 -22.20 6.35
C SER A 229 -7.31 -21.55 7.22
N GLY A 230 -7.46 -21.67 8.54
CA GLY A 230 -6.51 -21.18 9.52
C GLY A 230 -5.12 -21.83 9.48
N ALA A 231 -4.92 -22.86 8.65
CA ALA A 231 -3.58 -23.35 8.33
C ALA A 231 -2.78 -22.32 7.51
N LEU A 232 -3.46 -21.61 6.60
CA LEU A 232 -2.87 -20.52 5.81
C LEU A 232 -3.02 -19.18 6.51
N ASN A 233 -4.24 -18.84 6.95
CA ASN A 233 -4.56 -17.57 7.57
C ASN A 233 -4.37 -17.66 9.09
N GLY A 234 -3.17 -17.30 9.54
CA GLY A 234 -2.67 -17.39 10.90
C GLY A 234 -3.16 -16.27 11.82
N LYS A 235 -2.32 -15.85 12.76
CA LYS A 235 -2.64 -14.82 13.77
C LYS A 235 -2.23 -13.40 13.35
N GLY A 236 -1.54 -13.24 12.23
CA GLY A 236 -0.96 -11.99 11.75
C GLY A 236 -1.46 -11.61 10.37
N HIS A 237 -0.64 -10.87 9.63
CA HIS A 237 -0.81 -10.65 8.19
C HIS A 237 -0.30 -11.86 7.40
N ASP A 238 -1.15 -12.42 6.55
CA ASP A 238 -0.83 -13.53 5.65
C ASP A 238 -1.19 -13.15 4.20
N ALA A 239 -0.26 -13.35 3.27
CA ALA A 239 -0.42 -12.89 1.89
C ALA A 239 -0.05 -13.94 0.86
N SER A 240 -0.78 -14.00 -0.25
CA SER A 240 -0.47 -14.85 -1.39
C SER A 240 0.68 -14.26 -2.19
N ILE A 241 1.59 -15.11 -2.67
CA ILE A 241 2.74 -14.71 -3.50
C ILE A 241 2.63 -15.32 -4.89
N GLN A 242 2.53 -16.65 -4.99
CA GLN A 242 2.57 -17.36 -6.28
C GLN A 242 1.90 -18.73 -6.16
N VAL A 243 1.25 -19.21 -7.23
CA VAL A 243 1.00 -20.65 -7.43
C VAL A 243 1.98 -21.21 -8.44
N PHE A 244 2.53 -22.37 -8.13
CA PHE A 244 3.57 -23.01 -8.92
C PHE A 244 3.43 -24.54 -8.90
N ASP A 245 4.28 -25.21 -9.68
CA ASP A 245 4.28 -26.67 -9.83
C ASP A 245 2.90 -27.21 -10.24
N ASN A 246 2.41 -26.72 -11.39
CA ASN A 246 1.08 -27.04 -11.94
C ASN A 246 -0.08 -26.73 -10.97
N ASP A 247 0.00 -25.58 -10.30
CA ASP A 247 -0.98 -25.09 -9.32
C ASP A 247 -1.19 -26.03 -8.11
N THR A 248 -0.24 -26.91 -7.85
CA THR A 248 -0.26 -27.82 -6.69
C THR A 248 0.44 -27.23 -5.47
N LYS A 249 1.17 -26.12 -5.63
CA LYS A 249 1.87 -25.44 -4.54
C LYS A 249 1.61 -23.93 -4.56
N MET A 250 1.61 -23.32 -3.39
CA MET A 250 1.48 -21.88 -3.20
C MET A 250 2.67 -21.37 -2.39
N LEU A 251 3.33 -20.30 -2.85
CA LEU A 251 4.17 -19.45 -2.02
C LEU A 251 3.31 -18.42 -1.28
N MET A 252 3.67 -18.14 -0.03
CA MET A 252 2.96 -17.18 0.80
C MET A 252 3.91 -16.50 1.79
N TYR A 253 3.52 -15.31 2.23
CA TYR A 253 4.13 -14.58 3.33
C TYR A 253 3.33 -14.81 4.62
N ARG A 254 4.02 -14.96 5.76
CA ARG A 254 3.40 -15.10 7.09
C ARG A 254 4.06 -14.22 8.15
N GLN A 255 3.32 -13.25 8.69
CA GLN A 255 3.84 -12.33 9.70
C GLN A 255 4.05 -12.96 11.07
N ASP A 256 3.16 -13.86 11.50
CA ASP A 256 3.23 -14.45 12.86
C ASP A 256 4.42 -15.39 13.07
N GLU A 257 5.13 -15.70 11.99
CA GLU A 257 6.42 -16.39 11.94
C GLU A 257 7.51 -15.45 11.40
N ASN A 258 7.74 -14.31 12.07
CA ASN A 258 8.76 -13.29 11.75
C ASN A 258 8.66 -12.59 10.38
N GLY A 259 7.58 -12.78 9.62
CA GLY A 259 7.49 -12.24 8.25
C GLY A 259 8.30 -13.05 7.25
N ASP A 260 8.29 -14.39 7.41
CA ASP A 260 9.01 -15.31 6.56
C ASP A 260 8.18 -15.76 5.34
N ILE A 261 8.88 -16.28 4.32
CA ILE A 261 8.28 -16.90 3.13
C ILE A 261 8.10 -18.41 3.36
N PHE A 262 6.90 -18.90 3.08
CA PHE A 262 6.49 -20.29 3.20
C PHE A 262 6.02 -20.83 1.85
N TYR A 263 5.89 -22.15 1.78
CA TYR A 263 5.09 -22.80 0.76
C TYR A 263 4.05 -23.75 1.38
N SER A 264 2.90 -23.87 0.75
CA SER A 264 1.88 -24.86 1.06
C SER A 264 1.58 -25.72 -0.17
N GLU A 265 1.13 -26.95 0.06
CA GLU A 265 0.75 -27.91 -0.98
C GLU A 265 -0.78 -28.05 -1.01
N LYS A 266 -1.34 -28.34 -2.17
CA LYS A 266 -2.79 -28.57 -2.32
C LYS A 266 -3.15 -29.93 -1.71
N GLY A 267 -4.02 -29.92 -0.69
CA GLY A 267 -4.49 -31.08 0.04
C GLY A 267 -6.02 -31.24 -0.03
N GLY A 268 -6.51 -32.09 -0.92
CA GLY A 268 -7.96 -32.30 -1.09
C GLY A 268 -8.65 -31.05 -1.62
N THR A 269 -9.57 -30.47 -0.84
CA THR A 269 -10.30 -29.24 -1.19
C THR A 269 -9.63 -27.97 -0.65
N ASP A 270 -8.53 -28.08 0.09
CA ASP A 270 -7.84 -26.95 0.70
C ASP A 270 -6.32 -27.08 0.59
N TRP A 271 -5.58 -26.26 1.32
CA TRP A 271 -4.12 -26.26 1.37
C TRP A 271 -3.60 -26.90 2.67
N THR A 272 -2.40 -27.47 2.62
CA THR A 272 -1.75 -28.10 3.78
C THR A 272 -1.18 -27.05 4.74
N GLU A 273 -0.70 -27.50 5.90
CA GLU A 273 0.10 -26.64 6.79
C GLU A 273 1.32 -26.08 6.03
N PRO A 274 1.58 -24.77 6.09
CA PRO A 274 2.72 -24.15 5.42
C PRO A 274 4.07 -24.64 5.95
N LYS A 275 5.00 -24.87 5.03
CA LYS A 275 6.38 -25.24 5.31
C LYS A 275 7.29 -24.05 5.03
N LYS A 276 8.08 -23.67 6.03
CA LYS A 276 9.01 -22.55 5.93
C LYS A 276 10.13 -22.85 4.92
N LEU A 277 10.50 -21.89 4.09
CA LEU A 277 11.72 -21.99 3.27
C LEU A 277 12.99 -21.89 4.14
N ASN A 278 14.10 -22.44 3.64
CA ASN A 278 15.34 -22.50 4.40
C ASN A 278 15.99 -21.12 4.66
N ASN A 279 17.01 -21.08 5.52
CA ASN A 279 17.69 -19.84 5.98
C ASN A 279 18.50 -19.09 4.91
N ASN A 280 18.54 -19.62 3.69
CA ASN A 280 19.10 -18.89 2.55
C ASN A 280 18.09 -17.90 1.96
N ILE A 281 16.79 -18.18 2.10
CA ILE A 281 15.70 -17.28 1.73
C ILE A 281 15.28 -16.47 2.94
N ASN A 282 14.90 -17.16 4.02
CA ASN A 282 14.37 -16.57 5.24
C ASN A 282 15.47 -16.13 6.20
N SER A 283 15.29 -14.98 6.84
CA SER A 283 16.28 -14.41 7.75
C SER A 283 15.65 -13.69 8.95
N LYS A 284 16.44 -12.88 9.67
CA LYS A 284 15.89 -11.96 10.69
C LYS A 284 15.53 -10.60 10.12
N ALA A 285 15.93 -10.35 8.88
CA ALA A 285 15.56 -9.16 8.13
C ALA A 285 14.18 -9.37 7.51
N PHE A 286 13.72 -8.39 6.75
CA PHE A 286 12.42 -8.45 6.10
C PHE A 286 12.55 -9.09 4.72
N GLU A 287 11.77 -10.13 4.46
CA GLU A 287 11.54 -10.75 3.17
C GLU A 287 10.07 -10.56 2.76
N SER A 288 9.82 -9.86 1.65
CA SER A 288 8.47 -9.42 1.27
C SER A 288 7.79 -10.34 0.25
N ASP A 289 8.52 -10.79 -0.76
CA ASP A 289 7.93 -11.45 -1.93
C ASP A 289 8.93 -12.39 -2.64
N ALA A 290 8.42 -13.32 -3.44
CA ALA A 290 9.24 -14.27 -4.20
C ALA A 290 8.56 -14.83 -5.46
N TYR A 291 9.37 -15.38 -6.35
CA TYR A 291 8.92 -16.06 -7.56
C TYR A 291 9.84 -17.23 -7.90
N ILE A 292 9.26 -18.42 -7.98
CA ILE A 292 9.90 -19.64 -8.47
C ILE A 292 9.65 -19.79 -9.97
N THR A 293 10.72 -20.03 -10.72
CA THR A 293 10.67 -20.25 -12.17
C THR A 293 9.86 -21.50 -12.54
N PRO A 294 9.27 -21.56 -13.75
CA PRO A 294 8.46 -22.72 -14.16
C PRO A 294 9.18 -24.08 -14.12
N ASP A 295 10.50 -24.09 -14.28
CA ASP A 295 11.33 -25.29 -14.14
C ASP A 295 11.58 -25.71 -12.67
N GLY A 296 11.18 -24.88 -11.71
CA GLY A 296 11.38 -25.10 -10.28
C GLY A 296 12.84 -24.99 -9.81
N LEU A 297 13.75 -24.49 -10.66
CA LEU A 297 15.19 -24.51 -10.39
C LEU A 297 15.72 -23.20 -9.81
N THR A 298 15.02 -22.09 -10.02
CA THR A 298 15.45 -20.77 -9.55
C THR A 298 14.32 -20.09 -8.77
N ILE A 299 14.67 -19.47 -7.65
CA ILE A 299 13.80 -18.54 -6.93
C ILE A 299 14.41 -17.14 -7.03
N TYR A 300 13.58 -16.16 -7.39
CA TYR A 300 13.85 -14.74 -7.22
C TYR A 300 13.09 -14.28 -5.98
N PHE A 301 13.68 -13.43 -5.15
CA PHE A 301 13.02 -12.95 -3.95
C PHE A 301 13.58 -11.61 -3.50
N SER A 302 12.76 -10.86 -2.79
CA SER A 302 13.11 -9.56 -2.23
C SER A 302 13.52 -9.72 -0.77
N THR A 303 14.62 -9.09 -0.36
CA THR A 303 15.09 -9.12 1.02
C THR A 303 15.83 -7.84 1.40
N SER A 304 15.69 -7.40 2.65
CA SER A 304 16.48 -6.31 3.21
C SER A 304 17.76 -6.78 3.92
N LYS A 305 18.00 -8.09 3.98
CA LYS A 305 19.14 -8.73 4.69
C LYS A 305 20.51 -8.17 4.32
N PHE A 306 20.67 -7.76 3.06
CA PHE A 306 21.95 -7.32 2.51
C PHE A 306 22.04 -5.80 2.33
N SER A 307 20.99 -5.05 2.71
CA SER A 307 20.93 -3.60 2.60
C SER A 307 21.40 -2.93 3.90
N GLU A 308 22.29 -1.95 3.79
CA GLU A 308 22.70 -1.11 4.93
C GLU A 308 21.58 -0.16 5.39
N GLN A 309 20.60 0.11 4.53
CA GLN A 309 19.52 1.07 4.76
C GLN A 309 18.17 0.38 5.05
N ASN A 310 18.18 -0.94 5.21
CA ASN A 310 16.97 -1.79 5.31
C ASN A 310 16.01 -1.63 4.13
N THR A 311 16.51 -1.24 2.96
CA THR A 311 15.74 -1.25 1.71
C THR A 311 15.62 -2.67 1.18
N LEU A 312 14.51 -2.98 0.50
CA LEU A 312 14.34 -4.25 -0.19
C LEU A 312 15.17 -4.25 -1.47
N ASP A 313 15.89 -5.35 -1.69
CA ASP A 313 16.66 -5.62 -2.89
C ASP A 313 16.28 -7.01 -3.45
N ILE A 314 16.35 -7.17 -4.77
CA ILE A 314 16.04 -8.43 -5.43
C ILE A 314 17.31 -9.30 -5.55
N TYR A 315 17.17 -10.54 -5.09
CA TYR A 315 18.18 -11.60 -5.14
C TYR A 315 17.60 -12.82 -5.85
N TYR A 316 18.48 -13.75 -6.26
CA TYR A 316 18.10 -15.06 -6.75
C TYR A 316 18.91 -16.18 -6.10
N ALA A 317 18.32 -17.35 -5.98
CA ALA A 317 19.00 -18.57 -5.52
C ALA A 317 18.61 -19.76 -6.40
N THR A 318 19.50 -20.74 -6.50
CA THR A 318 19.25 -21.96 -7.28
C THR A 318 19.00 -23.15 -6.37
N ARG A 319 18.07 -24.01 -6.75
CA ARG A 319 17.71 -25.22 -6.02
C ARG A 319 18.87 -26.22 -6.02
N GLN A 320 19.18 -26.78 -4.86
CA GLN A 320 20.28 -27.73 -4.66
C GLN A 320 19.79 -29.19 -4.73
N ALA A 321 20.73 -30.12 -4.88
CA ALA A 321 20.46 -31.55 -4.70
C ALA A 321 20.01 -31.80 -3.24
N GLY A 322 18.73 -32.11 -3.05
CA GLY A 322 18.07 -32.16 -1.74
C GLY A 322 16.79 -31.31 -1.66
N GLY A 323 16.63 -30.37 -2.59
CA GLY A 323 15.40 -29.60 -2.75
C GLY A 323 15.39 -28.23 -2.07
N ASP A 324 16.41 -27.93 -1.26
CA ASP A 324 16.63 -26.63 -0.62
C ASP A 324 17.22 -25.58 -1.58
N TRP A 325 17.07 -24.30 -1.23
CA TRP A 325 17.67 -23.18 -1.97
C TRP A 325 19.13 -22.96 -1.55
N GLY A 326 20.01 -22.72 -2.52
CA GLY A 326 21.42 -22.39 -2.28
C GLY A 326 21.64 -20.95 -1.81
N THR A 327 22.91 -20.54 -1.69
CA THR A 327 23.27 -19.16 -1.30
C THR A 327 22.76 -18.15 -2.32
N PRO A 328 22.06 -17.07 -1.87
CA PRO A 328 21.51 -16.08 -2.78
C PRO A 328 22.59 -15.20 -3.42
N LYS A 329 22.28 -14.70 -4.61
CA LYS A 329 23.11 -13.78 -5.40
C LYS A 329 22.29 -12.55 -5.79
N SER A 330 22.90 -11.37 -5.69
CA SER A 330 22.23 -10.11 -6.07
C SER A 330 21.98 -10.07 -7.57
N LEU A 331 20.87 -9.44 -7.99
CA LEU A 331 20.64 -9.08 -9.40
C LEU A 331 21.44 -7.86 -9.86
N GLY A 332 22.22 -7.25 -8.97
CA GLY A 332 23.10 -6.13 -9.26
C GLY A 332 22.39 -4.79 -9.35
N ASN A 333 23.18 -3.72 -9.46
CA ASN A 333 22.73 -2.32 -9.40
C ASN A 333 21.98 -1.83 -10.66
N VAL A 334 21.79 -2.70 -11.65
CA VAL A 334 20.91 -2.42 -12.80
C VAL A 334 19.45 -2.62 -12.40
N ILE A 335 19.18 -3.64 -11.60
CA ILE A 335 17.85 -3.95 -11.07
C ILE A 335 17.65 -3.24 -9.74
N ASN A 336 18.57 -3.44 -8.80
CA ASN A 336 18.49 -2.91 -7.45
C ASN A 336 18.96 -1.45 -7.40
N THR A 337 18.25 -0.63 -6.64
CA THR A 337 18.45 0.79 -6.48
C THR A 337 18.75 1.12 -5.02
N PRO A 338 19.11 2.37 -4.68
CA PRO A 338 19.17 2.80 -3.28
C PRO A 338 17.81 2.87 -2.55
N PHE A 339 16.72 2.41 -3.19
CA PHE A 339 15.35 2.42 -2.68
C PHE A 339 14.80 1.00 -2.69
N ASP A 340 13.55 0.81 -2.28
CA ASP A 340 12.94 -0.52 -2.30
C ASP A 340 12.68 -1.00 -3.74
N ASP A 341 13.20 -2.19 -4.05
CA ASP A 341 12.95 -2.98 -5.25
C ASP A 341 12.36 -4.34 -4.83
N ASP A 342 11.17 -4.67 -5.32
CA ASP A 342 10.31 -5.70 -4.75
C ASP A 342 9.48 -6.48 -5.80
N SER A 343 8.74 -7.51 -5.37
CA SER A 343 7.78 -8.30 -6.14
C SER A 343 8.32 -8.79 -7.50
N PRO A 344 9.41 -9.56 -7.53
CA PRO A 344 9.97 -10.08 -8.77
C PRO A 344 9.00 -11.06 -9.44
N TYR A 345 8.86 -10.97 -10.75
CA TYR A 345 8.13 -11.92 -11.57
C TYR A 345 8.88 -12.14 -12.88
N LEU A 346 9.19 -13.39 -13.22
CA LEU A 346 9.84 -13.71 -14.48
C LEU A 346 8.81 -14.20 -15.50
N SER A 347 8.85 -13.66 -16.72
CA SER A 347 8.02 -14.16 -17.82
C SER A 347 8.28 -15.64 -18.09
N LYS A 348 7.25 -16.35 -18.60
CA LYS A 348 7.33 -17.81 -18.87
C LYS A 348 8.50 -18.21 -19.78
N ASP A 349 8.92 -17.33 -20.68
CA ASP A 349 10.07 -17.54 -21.58
C ASP A 349 11.43 -17.25 -20.93
N GLY A 350 11.46 -16.80 -19.68
CA GLY A 350 12.65 -16.47 -18.92
C GLY A 350 13.38 -15.19 -19.36
N LYS A 351 12.79 -14.39 -20.27
CA LYS A 351 13.49 -13.26 -20.90
C LYS A 351 13.16 -11.90 -20.30
N THR A 352 12.04 -11.76 -19.63
CA THR A 352 11.59 -10.47 -19.09
C THR A 352 11.33 -10.59 -17.60
N LEU A 353 12.11 -9.88 -16.80
CA LEU A 353 11.85 -9.70 -15.38
C LEU A 353 10.94 -8.47 -15.21
N TYR A 354 9.81 -8.67 -14.53
CA TYR A 354 8.96 -7.62 -14.01
C TYR A 354 9.22 -7.49 -12.50
N PHE A 355 9.16 -6.27 -11.99
CA PHE A 355 9.33 -6.00 -10.57
C PHE A 355 8.78 -4.62 -10.22
N SER A 356 8.47 -4.41 -8.95
CA SER A 356 8.05 -3.11 -8.40
C SER A 356 9.26 -2.35 -7.89
N SER A 357 9.33 -1.03 -8.09
CA SER A 357 10.44 -0.22 -7.56
C SER A 357 10.02 1.18 -7.14
N ARG A 358 10.60 1.66 -6.03
CA ARG A 358 10.59 3.07 -5.59
C ARG A 358 11.75 3.89 -6.15
N GLY A 359 12.64 3.24 -6.90
CA GLY A 359 13.78 3.87 -7.57
C GLY A 359 13.54 4.16 -9.04
N HIS A 360 14.60 4.02 -9.83
CA HIS A 360 14.61 4.25 -11.28
C HIS A 360 13.98 5.61 -11.67
N ASN A 361 13.08 5.61 -12.65
CA ASN A 361 12.31 6.77 -13.07
C ASN A 361 10.86 6.71 -12.57
N THR A 362 10.61 6.19 -11.37
CA THR A 362 9.26 6.10 -10.80
C THR A 362 8.56 7.47 -10.79
N MET A 363 7.25 7.48 -11.04
CA MET A 363 6.37 8.61 -10.85
C MET A 363 6.01 8.85 -9.38
N GLY A 364 6.33 7.92 -8.47
CA GLY A 364 6.14 8.08 -7.03
C GLY A 364 5.63 6.79 -6.40
N GLY A 365 6.11 6.46 -5.19
CA GLY A 365 5.82 5.14 -4.61
C GLY A 365 6.39 4.01 -5.46
N TYR A 366 5.73 2.85 -5.45
CA TYR A 366 6.10 1.70 -6.29
C TYR A 366 5.47 1.82 -7.68
N ASP A 367 6.31 1.75 -8.71
CA ASP A 367 5.89 1.55 -10.11
C ASP A 367 6.34 0.18 -10.61
N ILE A 368 5.65 -0.37 -11.61
CA ILE A 368 6.03 -1.63 -12.25
C ILE A 368 7.05 -1.37 -13.34
N PHE A 369 8.22 -1.96 -13.19
CA PHE A 369 9.30 -1.96 -14.18
C PHE A 369 9.40 -3.30 -14.87
N LYS A 370 9.96 -3.28 -16.08
CA LYS A 370 10.45 -4.49 -16.74
C LYS A 370 11.89 -4.33 -17.20
N SER A 371 12.64 -5.43 -17.16
CA SER A 371 13.99 -5.54 -17.69
C SER A 371 14.11 -6.81 -18.55
N GLU A 372 14.80 -6.70 -19.69
CA GLU A 372 15.05 -7.82 -20.59
C GLU A 372 16.41 -8.46 -20.30
N TYR A 373 16.47 -9.79 -20.31
CA TYR A 373 17.70 -10.54 -20.10
C TYR A 373 18.51 -10.62 -21.40
N ASP A 374 19.73 -10.08 -21.38
CA ASP A 374 20.71 -10.28 -22.44
C ASP A 374 21.47 -11.59 -22.19
N SER A 375 21.16 -12.62 -22.98
CA SER A 375 21.81 -13.93 -22.88
C SER A 375 23.27 -13.93 -23.34
N VAL A 376 23.69 -12.97 -24.17
CA VAL A 376 25.08 -12.85 -24.64
C VAL A 376 25.92 -12.22 -23.54
N GLY A 377 25.47 -11.10 -22.98
CA GLY A 377 26.11 -10.41 -21.85
C GLY A 377 25.93 -11.13 -20.51
N ARG A 378 24.94 -12.03 -20.41
CA ARG A 378 24.46 -12.67 -19.17
C ARG A 378 24.06 -11.64 -18.11
N THR A 379 23.41 -10.58 -18.54
CA THR A 379 23.06 -9.42 -17.72
C THR A 379 21.63 -8.96 -17.98
N TRP A 380 21.02 -8.36 -16.97
CA TRP A 380 19.77 -7.64 -17.14
C TRP A 380 20.00 -6.29 -17.83
N GLY A 381 19.09 -5.93 -18.74
CA GLY A 381 19.06 -4.62 -19.37
C GLY A 381 18.56 -3.52 -18.43
N ARG A 382 18.73 -2.26 -18.84
CA ARG A 382 18.20 -1.12 -18.07
C ARG A 382 16.67 -1.22 -17.94
N PRO A 383 16.11 -1.18 -16.72
CA PRO A 383 14.68 -1.24 -16.50
C PRO A 383 13.94 -0.08 -17.18
N ARG A 384 12.72 -0.36 -17.62
CA ARG A 384 11.78 0.63 -18.19
C ARG A 384 10.44 0.48 -17.52
N THR A 385 9.75 1.58 -17.25
CA THR A 385 8.38 1.52 -16.73
C THR A 385 7.50 0.73 -17.69
N TRP A 386 6.88 -0.34 -17.16
CA TRP A 386 5.95 -1.18 -17.89
C TRP A 386 4.55 -0.57 -17.87
N ALA A 387 4.08 -0.21 -16.68
CA ALA A 387 2.79 0.40 -16.42
C ALA A 387 2.96 1.54 -15.42
N THR A 388 2.21 2.63 -15.63
CA THR A 388 2.02 3.69 -14.63
C THR A 388 0.61 3.59 -14.10
N PRO A 389 0.39 3.62 -12.76
CA PRO A 389 -0.93 3.57 -12.15
C PRO A 389 -1.89 4.67 -12.60
#